data_AF-K1L255-F1
#
_entry.id   AF-K1L255-F1
#
_cell.length_a   1.000
_cell.length_b   1.000
_cell.length_c   1.000
_cell.angle_alpha   90.00
_cell.angle_beta   90.00
_cell.angle_gamma   90.00
#
_symmetry.space_group_name_H-M   'P 1'
#
loop_
_entity.id
_entity.type
_entity.pdbx_description
1 polymer ?
#
loop_
_entity_poly.entity_id
_entity_poly.type
_entity_poly.pdbx_seq_one_letter_code
_entity_poly.pdbx_strand_id
1 'polypeptide(L)'
;MKYIWKILFSIFGFFMGNPIAAQQQRNIPRPSEPLDLSSTSNLLIFIVIPVIILILYFVFRKRIQKVRQEWIEKQKEEKENQK
;
A
#
# COMPACT_ATOMS: atom_id res chain seq x y z
N MET A 1 -14.36 7.57 -1.57
CA MET A 1 -13.43 6.85 -0.66
C MET A 1 -13.80 5.40 -0.36
N LYS A 2 -15.07 5.03 -0.15
CA LYS A 2 -15.46 3.64 0.20
C LYS A 2 -15.00 2.58 -0.83
N TYR A 3 -14.87 2.97 -2.10
CA TYR A 3 -14.50 2.06 -3.20
C TYR A 3 -13.01 2.11 -3.56
N ILE A 4 -12.28 3.17 -3.17
CA ILE A 4 -10.84 3.30 -3.46
C ILE A 4 -10.06 2.22 -2.73
N TRP A 5 -10.44 1.93 -1.48
CA TRP A 5 -9.85 0.82 -0.74
C TRP A 5 -10.20 -0.54 -1.36
N LYS A 6 -11.41 -0.68 -1.94
CA LYS A 6 -11.82 -1.89 -2.68
C LYS A 6 -11.02 -2.07 -3.97
N ILE A 7 -10.75 -0.99 -4.69
CA ILE A 7 -9.92 -1.00 -5.92
C ILE A 7 -8.49 -1.37 -5.57
N LEU A 8 -7.89 -0.73 -4.55
CA LEU A 8 -6.53 -1.06 -4.09
C LEU A 8 -6.42 -2.52 -3.60
N PHE A 9 -7.43 -3.01 -2.87
CA PHE A 9 -7.47 -4.39 -2.40
C PHE A 9 -7.65 -5.41 -3.54
N SER A 10 -8.45 -5.06 -4.56
CA SER A 10 -8.63 -5.87 -5.76
C SER A 10 -7.34 -5.96 -6.59
N ILE A 11 -6.64 -4.83 -6.78
CA ILE A 11 -5.34 -4.80 -7.47
C ILE A 11 -4.31 -5.60 -6.68
N PHE A 12 -4.23 -5.41 -5.37
CA PHE A 12 -3.32 -6.18 -4.51
C PHE A 12 -3.58 -7.70 -4.59
N GLY A 13 -4.85 -8.11 -4.54
CA GLY A 13 -5.24 -9.52 -4.68
C GLY A 13 -4.90 -10.10 -6.05
N PHE A 14 -5.05 -9.33 -7.13
CA PHE A 14 -4.67 -9.74 -8.48
C PHE A 14 -3.16 -9.98 -8.64
N PHE A 15 -2.33 -9.13 -8.01
CA PHE A 15 -0.87 -9.27 -8.03
C PHE A 15 -0.36 -10.37 -7.10
N MET A 16 -0.98 -10.59 -5.93
CA MET A 16 -0.60 -11.70 -5.02
C MET A 16 -1.14 -13.07 -5.45
N GLY A 17 -2.26 -13.11 -6.17
CA GLY A 17 -3.02 -14.33 -6.45
C GLY A 17 -2.58 -15.11 -7.68
N ASN A 18 -1.41 -14.86 -8.27
CA ASN A 18 -0.90 -15.60 -9.43
C ASN A 18 0.14 -16.65 -9.00
N PRO A 19 -0.27 -17.86 -8.54
CA PRO A 19 0.63 -18.94 -8.17
C PRO A 19 1.35 -19.57 -9.37
N ILE A 20 0.97 -19.20 -10.60
CA ILE A 20 1.57 -19.70 -11.85
C ILE A 20 3.07 -19.32 -11.91
N ALA A 21 3.46 -18.18 -11.33
CA ALA A 21 4.86 -17.77 -11.22
C ALA A 21 5.61 -18.40 -10.02
N ALA A 22 4.91 -19.12 -9.14
CA ALA A 22 5.48 -19.73 -7.93
C ALA A 22 5.86 -21.20 -8.12
N GLN A 23 5.81 -21.73 -9.35
CA GLN A 23 6.20 -23.11 -9.64
C GLN A 23 7.73 -23.23 -9.50
N GLN A 24 8.17 -23.68 -8.32
CA GLN A 24 9.57 -23.86 -7.99
C GLN A 24 10.23 -24.79 -9.02
N GLN A 25 11.23 -24.27 -9.74
CA GLN A 25 11.98 -25.06 -10.72
C GLN A 25 12.62 -26.26 -10.02
N ARG A 26 12.20 -27.46 -10.45
CA ARG A 26 12.74 -28.72 -9.96
C ARG A 26 14.10 -28.91 -10.66
N ASN A 27 15.16 -29.21 -9.91
CA ASN A 27 16.51 -29.57 -10.39
C ASN A 27 17.53 -28.44 -10.67
N ILE A 28 17.30 -27.22 -10.20
CA ILE A 28 18.38 -26.21 -10.15
C ILE A 28 18.98 -26.10 -8.74
N PRO A 29 20.32 -26.04 -8.59
CA PRO A 29 20.96 -25.78 -7.31
C PRO A 29 20.52 -24.41 -6.80
N ARG A 30 20.10 -24.36 -5.55
CA ARG A 30 19.55 -23.16 -4.93
C ARG A 30 20.67 -22.43 -4.20
N PRO A 31 20.70 -21.09 -4.22
CA PRO A 31 21.39 -20.38 -3.16
C PRO A 31 20.67 -20.74 -1.85
N SER A 32 21.32 -21.54 -1.00
CA SER A 32 20.80 -22.00 0.28
C SER A 32 21.17 -21.07 1.44
N GLU A 33 21.85 -19.97 1.14
CA GLU A 33 22.29 -19.03 2.15
C GLU A 33 21.10 -18.25 2.70
N PRO A 34 21.02 -18.07 4.03
CA PRO A 34 20.00 -17.24 4.63
C PRO A 34 20.10 -15.81 4.07
N LEU A 35 18.95 -15.12 4.01
CA LEU A 35 18.93 -13.72 3.57
C LEU A 35 19.87 -12.91 4.46
N ASP A 36 20.98 -12.46 3.89
CA ASP A 36 21.96 -11.63 4.59
C ASP A 36 21.49 -10.17 4.60
N LEU A 37 21.13 -9.68 5.79
CA LEU A 37 20.72 -8.31 6.02
C LEU A 37 21.90 -7.36 6.28
N SER A 38 23.14 -7.87 6.36
CA SER A 38 24.34 -7.04 6.47
C SER A 38 24.66 -6.31 5.15
N SER A 39 24.25 -6.91 4.02
CA SER A 39 24.27 -6.24 2.72
C SER A 39 23.31 -5.06 2.67
N THR A 40 23.83 -3.88 2.34
CA THR A 40 23.05 -2.64 2.22
C THR A 40 21.88 -2.79 1.25
N SER A 41 22.07 -3.49 0.13
CA SER A 41 21.02 -3.72 -0.87
C SER A 41 19.84 -4.51 -0.30
N ASN A 42 20.14 -5.59 0.42
CA ASN A 42 19.10 -6.46 1.00
C ASN A 42 18.32 -5.73 2.10
N LEU A 43 19.02 -5.03 2.99
CA LEU A 43 18.38 -4.22 4.02
C LEU A 43 17.43 -3.17 3.41
N LEU A 44 17.88 -2.51 2.33
CA LEU A 44 17.13 -1.42 1.72
C LEU A 44 15.86 -1.93 1.02
N ILE A 45 15.96 -3.01 0.25
CA ILE A 45 14.85 -3.58 -0.50
C ILE A 45 13.82 -4.22 0.44
N PHE A 46 14.28 -5.03 1.40
CA PHE A 46 13.39 -5.85 2.22
C PHE A 46 12.85 -5.15 3.46
N ILE A 47 13.51 -4.08 3.95
CA ILE A 47 13.10 -3.38 5.18
C ILE A 47 12.83 -1.89 4.92
N VAL A 48 13.80 -1.16 4.40
CA VAL A 48 13.72 0.32 4.33
C VAL A 48 12.59 0.79 3.42
N ILE A 49 12.51 0.27 2.19
CA ILE A 49 11.44 0.65 1.24
C ILE A 49 10.04 0.38 1.81
N PRO A 50 9.72 -0.84 2.32
CA PRO A 50 8.44 -1.10 2.96
C PRO A 50 8.10 -0.14 4.10
N VAL A 51 9.07 0.15 4.97
CA VAL A 51 8.88 1.06 6.11
C VAL A 51 8.60 2.50 5.65
N ILE A 52 9.33 2.99 4.64
CA ILE A 52 9.11 4.33 4.07
C ILE A 52 7.70 4.45 3.49
N ILE A 53 7.25 3.44 2.74
CA ILE A 53 5.89 3.40 2.17
C ILE A 53 4.85 3.49 3.29
N LEU A 54 5.03 2.76 4.40
CA LEU A 54 4.12 2.83 5.55
C LEU A 54 4.12 4.22 6.18
N ILE A 55 5.29 4.83 6.40
CA ILE A 55 5.41 6.17 6.97
C ILE A 55 4.69 7.19 6.09
N LEU A 56 4.96 7.18 4.78
CA LEU A 56 4.29 8.06 3.82
C LEU A 56 2.77 7.86 3.87
N TYR A 57 2.30 6.61 3.87
CA TYR A 57 0.87 6.30 3.99
C TYR A 57 0.25 6.94 5.25
N PHE A 58 0.89 6.83 6.41
CA PHE A 58 0.39 7.45 7.65
C PHE A 58 0.37 8.98 7.60
N VAL A 59 1.40 9.60 7.02
CA VAL A 59 1.49 11.06 6.85
C VAL A 59 0.37 11.55 5.93
N PHE A 60 0.17 10.90 4.78
CA PHE A 60 -0.88 11.29 3.83
C PHE A 60 -2.29 11.01 4.36
N ARG A 61 -2.47 9.96 5.17
CA ARG A 61 -3.77 9.61 5.75
C ARG A 61 -4.38 10.75 6.55
N LYS A 62 -3.58 11.47 7.34
CA LYS A 62 -4.07 12.60 8.14
C LYS A 62 -4.52 13.78 7.29
N ARG A 63 -3.76 14.13 6.24
CA ARG A 63 -4.13 15.25 5.34
C ARG A 63 -5.41 14.97 4.56
N ILE A 64 -5.58 13.75 4.05
CA ILE A 64 -6.77 13.37 3.30
C ILE A 64 -8.04 13.43 4.16
N GLN A 65 -7.95 13.10 5.45
CA GLN A 65 -9.10 13.17 6.36
C GLN A 65 -9.56 14.61 6.60
N LYS A 66 -8.62 15.55 6.78
CA LYS A 66 -8.94 16.97 7.01
C LYS A 66 -9.66 17.59 5.80
N VAL A 67 -9.08 17.44 4.60
CA VAL A 67 -9.67 17.97 3.36
C VAL A 67 -11.08 17.40 3.11
N ARG A 68 -11.31 16.14 3.49
CA ARG A 68 -12.64 15.52 3.35
C ARG A 68 -13.67 16.13 4.29
N GLN A 69 -13.29 16.49 5.52
CA GLN A 69 -14.23 17.12 6.46
C GLN A 69 -14.62 18.52 6.02
N GLU A 70 -13.64 19.34 5.59
CA GLU A 70 -13.88 20.68 5.05
C GLU A 70 -14.84 20.65 3.84
N TRP A 71 -14.71 19.66 2.96
CA TRP A 71 -15.64 19.46 1.84
C TRP A 71 -17.05 19.10 2.27
N ILE A 72 -17.20 18.29 3.33
CA ILE A 72 -18.52 17.87 3.84
C ILE A 72 -19.22 19.05 4.55
N GLU A 73 -18.48 19.87 5.28
CA GLU A 73 -18.99 21.06 5.95
C GLU A 73 -19.52 22.09 4.95
N LYS A 74 -18.73 22.43 3.91
CA LYS A 74 -19.19 23.33 2.84
C LYS A 74 -20.48 22.86 2.17
N GLN A 75 -20.59 21.56 1.90
CA GLN A 75 -21.79 20.97 1.31
C GLN A 75 -23.01 20.98 2.23
N LYS A 76 -22.83 21.03 3.55
CA LYS A 76 -23.94 21.21 4.50
C LYS A 76 -24.40 22.67 4.53
N GLU A 77 -23.47 23.60 4.62
CA GLU A 77 -23.76 25.05 4.61
C GLU A 77 -24.51 25.47 3.34
N GLU A 78 -24.08 24.98 2.17
CA GLU A 78 -24.76 25.23 0.88
C GLU A 78 -26.21 24.70 0.86
N LYS A 79 -26.48 23.57 1.51
CA LYS A 79 -27.83 22.97 1.57
C LYS A 79 -28.74 23.64 2.59
N GLU A 80 -28.17 24.19 3.66
CA GLU A 80 -28.91 24.98 4.65
C GLU A 80 -29.28 26.35 4.10
N ASN A 81 -28.40 27.01 3.35
CA ASN A 81 -28.68 28.30 2.71
C ASN A 81 -29.69 28.23 1.54
N GLN A 82 -29.97 27.02 1.02
CA GLN A 82 -30.95 26.78 -0.05
C GLN A 82 -32.34 26.36 0.48
N LYS A 83 -32.50 26.19 1.80
CA LYS A 83 -33.78 25.89 2.46
C LYS A 83 -34.43 27.15 3.01
#